data_AF-A0A7S2N7P2-F1
#
_entry.id   AF-A0A7S2N7P2-F1
#
_cell.length_a   1.000
_cell.length_b   1.000
_cell.length_c   1.000
_cell.angle_alpha   90.00
_cell.angle_beta   90.00
_cell.angle_gamma   90.00
#
_symmetry.space_group_name_H-M   'P 1'
#
loop_
_entity.id
_entity.type
_entity.pdbx_description
1 polymer ?
#
loop_
_entity_poly.entity_id
_entity_poly.type
_entity_poly.pdbx_seq_one_letter_code
_entity_poly.pdbx_strand_id
1 'polypeptide(L)'
;LWGWGHSKLLDPQCFECTTEDHAVIFDSCHFNCTYFELLNRLDDMSATVTEAVSARHTVTSMFRTMQLFGEDPNTLHLSMNLFKTNFAKTSKCVLNFLGLQDRPGLLENLTRRVQEVDDKEHVTHGHFVNWHVKSFLRNHPVWGPEFKRVNRLKEQIFARQVARWGCPSTEALSLMRRRDDEQQDEEEEDYDEAED
;
A
#
# COMPACT_ATOMS: atom_id res chain seq x y z
N LEU A 1 -18.72 -6.88 3.85
CA LEU A 1 -19.97 -6.10 3.99
C LEU A 1 -19.56 -4.72 4.45
N TRP A 2 -19.45 -3.79 3.51
CA TRP A 2 -19.07 -2.41 3.75
C TRP A 2 -20.23 -1.72 4.45
N GLY A 3 -20.06 -1.39 5.73
CA GLY A 3 -21.01 -0.57 6.46
C GLY A 3 -20.75 0.88 6.11
N TRP A 4 -21.61 1.47 5.29
CA TRP A 4 -21.74 2.92 5.29
C TRP A 4 -22.22 3.28 6.69
N GLY A 5 -21.40 3.99 7.46
CA GLY A 5 -21.78 4.50 8.78
C GLY A 5 -22.95 5.46 8.63
N HIS A 6 -24.16 4.91 8.56
CA HIS A 6 -25.39 5.66 8.40
C HIS A 6 -26.37 5.18 9.45
N SER A 7 -26.24 5.77 10.63
CA SER A 7 -27.36 5.84 11.58
C SER A 7 -28.11 7.16 11.45
N LYS A 8 -27.46 8.24 10.97
CA LYS A 8 -28.08 9.55 10.76
C LYS A 8 -27.47 10.25 9.53
N LEU A 9 -28.32 10.90 8.72
CA LEU A 9 -27.95 11.66 7.51
C LEU A 9 -27.01 12.86 7.78
N LEU A 10 -26.67 13.13 9.04
CA LEU A 10 -25.89 14.29 9.50
C LEU A 10 -24.49 13.90 10.03
N ASP A 11 -24.17 12.61 10.14
CA ASP A 11 -22.86 12.20 10.66
C ASP A 11 -21.77 12.45 9.60
N PRO A 12 -20.58 12.92 10.00
CA PRO A 12 -19.52 13.24 9.08
C PRO A 12 -18.97 11.97 8.42
N GLN A 13 -18.71 12.06 7.11
CA GLN A 13 -18.24 10.93 6.34
C GLN A 13 -16.82 10.53 6.75
N CYS A 14 -16.67 9.26 7.11
CA CYS A 14 -15.39 8.61 7.38
C CYS A 14 -15.36 7.35 6.52
N PHE A 15 -14.54 7.37 5.47
CA PHE A 15 -14.40 6.22 4.59
C PHE A 15 -13.61 5.14 5.33
N GLU A 16 -14.24 3.99 5.53
CA GLU A 16 -13.65 2.84 6.23
C GLU A 16 -13.25 3.18 7.67
N CYS A 17 -14.21 3.50 8.54
CA CYS A 17 -13.97 3.69 9.97
C CYS A 17 -14.92 2.79 10.78
N THR A 18 -14.46 2.20 11.88
CA THR A 18 -15.39 1.56 12.83
C THR A 18 -16.24 2.63 13.53
N THR A 19 -17.32 2.23 14.20
CA THR A 19 -18.09 3.13 15.07
C THR A 19 -17.20 3.71 16.17
N GLU A 20 -16.27 2.92 16.71
CA GLU A 20 -15.32 3.35 17.72
C GLU A 20 -14.31 4.36 17.17
N ASP A 21 -13.72 4.11 15.99
CA ASP A 21 -12.79 5.04 15.34
C ASP A 21 -13.51 6.34 14.96
N HIS A 22 -14.74 6.24 14.43
CA HIS A 22 -15.57 7.39 14.09
C HIS A 22 -15.85 8.25 15.32
N ALA A 23 -16.22 7.63 16.45
CA ALA A 23 -16.40 8.34 17.70
C ALA A 23 -15.09 9.01 18.16
N VAL A 24 -13.96 8.29 18.17
CA VAL A 24 -12.66 8.84 18.59
C VAL A 24 -12.24 10.02 17.71
N ILE A 25 -12.47 9.96 16.40
CA ILE A 25 -12.09 11.00 15.44
C ILE A 25 -13.00 12.24 15.59
N PHE A 26 -14.32 12.06 15.62
CA PHE A 26 -15.28 13.18 15.48
C PHE A 26 -15.91 13.68 16.79
N ASP A 27 -15.70 13.00 17.93
CA ASP A 27 -16.26 13.42 19.23
C ASP A 27 -15.78 14.83 19.62
N SER A 28 -14.54 15.18 19.29
CA SER A 28 -13.94 16.50 19.54
C SER A 28 -14.69 17.66 18.87
N CYS A 29 -15.40 17.40 17.77
CA CYS A 29 -16.21 18.39 17.07
C CYS A 29 -17.72 18.11 17.18
N HIS A 30 -18.12 17.25 18.12
CA HIS A 30 -19.49 16.81 18.32
C HIS A 30 -20.18 16.34 17.04
N PHE A 31 -19.42 15.64 16.17
CA PHE A 31 -19.92 15.12 14.89
C PHE A 31 -20.47 16.21 13.95
N ASN A 32 -20.09 17.48 14.13
CA ASN A 32 -20.58 18.62 13.32
C ASN A 32 -19.49 19.21 12.42
N CYS A 33 -18.47 18.43 12.08
CA CYS A 33 -17.37 18.85 11.20
C CYS A 33 -17.04 17.77 10.19
N THR A 34 -16.64 18.17 8.98
CA THR A 34 -16.00 17.26 8.02
C THR A 34 -14.61 16.85 8.51
N TYR A 35 -14.08 15.74 8.00
CA TYR A 35 -12.71 15.30 8.34
C TYR A 35 -11.66 16.37 8.01
N PHE A 36 -11.83 17.09 6.90
CA PHE A 36 -10.96 18.21 6.54
C PHE A 36 -11.04 19.36 7.57
N GLU A 37 -12.24 19.75 7.96
CA GLU A 37 -12.42 20.80 8.98
C GLU A 37 -11.87 20.37 10.35
N LEU A 38 -12.00 19.09 10.70
CA LEU A 38 -11.43 18.53 11.92
C LEU A 38 -9.91 18.74 11.95
N LEU A 39 -9.20 18.28 10.91
CA LEU A 39 -7.74 18.37 10.86
C LEU A 39 -7.24 19.83 10.90
N ASN A 40 -7.97 20.76 10.30
CA ASN A 40 -7.61 22.19 10.32
C ASN A 40 -7.90 22.89 11.65
N ARG A 41 -8.65 22.26 12.57
CA ARG A 41 -8.97 22.80 13.90
C ARG A 41 -8.08 22.24 15.00
N LEU A 42 -7.51 21.06 14.78
CA LEU A 42 -6.61 20.41 15.72
C LEU A 42 -5.21 21.04 15.65
N ASP A 43 -4.49 21.02 16.76
CA ASP A 43 -3.05 21.26 16.74
C ASP A 43 -2.32 20.11 16.01
N ASP A 44 -1.08 20.35 15.58
CA ASP A 44 -0.29 19.40 14.79
C ASP A 44 -0.21 18.00 15.44
N MET A 45 -0.06 17.93 16.77
CA MET A 45 0.05 16.65 17.47
C MET A 45 -1.29 15.91 17.45
N SER A 46 -2.38 16.60 17.78
CA SER A 46 -3.74 16.03 17.76
C SER A 46 -4.16 15.60 16.34
N ALA A 47 -3.84 16.41 15.33
CA ALA A 47 -4.06 16.08 13.92
C ALA A 47 -3.27 14.83 13.51
N THR A 48 -1.99 14.75 13.90
CA THR A 48 -1.12 13.59 13.63
C THR A 48 -1.66 12.31 14.29
N VAL A 49 -2.13 12.39 15.54
CA VAL A 49 -2.73 11.24 16.22
C VAL A 49 -4.02 10.80 15.52
N THR A 50 -4.85 11.74 15.08
CA THR A 50 -6.09 11.47 14.33
C THR A 50 -5.79 10.74 13.01
N GLU A 51 -4.83 11.25 12.25
CA GLU A 51 -4.33 10.59 11.02
C GLU A 51 -3.78 9.20 11.30
N ALA A 52 -3.00 9.03 12.38
CA ALA A 52 -2.44 7.74 12.76
C ALA A 52 -3.51 6.70 13.10
N VAL A 53 -4.60 7.10 13.77
CA VAL A 53 -5.75 6.23 14.08
C VAL A 53 -6.46 5.82 12.78
N SER A 54 -6.77 6.80 11.92
CA SER A 54 -7.37 6.57 10.60
C SER A 54 -6.54 5.62 9.74
N ALA A 55 -5.24 5.89 9.59
CA ALA A 55 -4.32 5.06 8.82
C ALA A 55 -4.21 3.62 9.38
N ARG A 56 -4.21 3.46 10.70
CA ARG A 56 -4.19 2.14 11.34
C ARG A 56 -5.44 1.33 11.00
N HIS A 57 -6.61 1.96 11.01
CA HIS A 57 -7.85 1.29 10.62
C HIS A 57 -7.74 0.80 9.17
N THR A 58 -7.35 1.67 8.24
CA THR A 58 -7.19 1.33 6.83
C THR A 58 -6.24 0.14 6.64
N VAL A 59 -5.07 0.16 7.28
CA VAL A 59 -4.11 -0.95 7.23
C VAL A 59 -4.72 -2.25 7.78
N THR A 60 -5.50 -2.16 8.87
CA THR A 60 -6.17 -3.32 9.47
C THR A 60 -7.25 -3.89 8.55
N SER A 61 -8.03 -3.02 7.91
CA SER A 61 -9.05 -3.38 6.91
C SER A 61 -8.43 -4.09 5.71
N MET A 62 -7.35 -3.51 5.16
CA MET A 62 -6.56 -4.13 4.08
C MET A 62 -5.99 -5.48 4.50
N PHE A 63 -5.45 -5.60 5.71
CA PHE A 63 -4.92 -6.86 6.22
C PHE A 63 -5.99 -7.94 6.37
N ARG A 64 -7.17 -7.59 6.91
CA ARG A 64 -8.32 -8.51 7.00
C ARG A 64 -8.79 -8.98 5.63
N THR A 65 -8.85 -8.07 4.67
CA THR A 65 -9.18 -8.39 3.27
C THR A 65 -8.15 -9.35 2.68
N MET A 66 -6.86 -9.09 2.90
CA MET A 66 -5.78 -9.97 2.48
C MET A 66 -5.83 -11.34 3.17
N GLN A 67 -6.27 -11.43 4.43
CA GLN A 67 -6.49 -12.70 5.11
C GLN A 67 -7.66 -13.48 4.50
N LEU A 68 -8.79 -12.81 4.26
CA LEU A 68 -9.99 -13.43 3.73
C LEU A 68 -9.76 -14.04 2.35
N PHE A 69 -9.05 -13.33 1.48
CA PHE A 69 -8.78 -13.79 0.12
C PHE A 69 -7.42 -14.50 -0.02
N GLY A 70 -6.60 -14.52 1.03
CA GLY A 70 -5.23 -15.03 1.00
C GLY A 70 -5.12 -16.51 0.64
N GLU A 71 -6.16 -17.30 0.95
CA GLU A 71 -6.24 -18.72 0.61
C GLU A 71 -7.19 -19.01 -0.57
N ASP A 72 -7.97 -18.01 -1.02
CA ASP A 72 -8.92 -18.18 -2.11
C ASP A 72 -8.20 -18.51 -3.43
N PRO A 73 -8.51 -19.65 -4.08
CA PRO A 73 -7.94 -20.03 -5.37
C PRO A 73 -8.34 -19.11 -6.52
N ASN A 74 -9.43 -18.35 -6.37
CA ASN A 74 -9.98 -17.45 -7.37
C ASN A 74 -9.59 -15.99 -7.14
N THR A 75 -8.61 -15.73 -6.26
CA THR A 75 -8.07 -14.39 -6.04
C THR A 75 -6.57 -14.34 -6.37
N LEU A 76 -6.19 -13.39 -7.23
CA LEU A 76 -4.80 -13.08 -7.56
C LEU A 76 -4.40 -11.77 -6.87
N HIS A 77 -3.43 -11.83 -5.96
CA HIS A 77 -2.87 -10.63 -5.34
C HIS A 77 -1.77 -10.06 -6.22
N LEU A 78 -1.89 -8.79 -6.57
CA LEU A 78 -0.91 -8.08 -7.40
C LEU A 78 -0.38 -6.87 -6.64
N SER A 79 0.85 -6.49 -6.98
CA SER A 79 1.50 -5.27 -6.50
C SER A 79 2.04 -4.53 -7.71
N MET A 80 1.96 -3.20 -7.68
CA MET A 80 2.57 -2.38 -8.74
C MET A 80 4.08 -2.63 -8.85
N ASN A 81 4.75 -2.99 -7.76
CA ASN A 81 6.18 -3.32 -7.81
C ASN A 81 6.45 -4.56 -8.66
N LEU A 82 5.54 -5.54 -8.72
CA LEU A 82 5.71 -6.70 -9.60
C LEU A 82 5.72 -6.28 -11.07
N PHE A 83 4.82 -5.38 -11.46
CA PHE A 83 4.77 -4.83 -12.82
C PHE A 83 6.00 -3.98 -13.14
N LYS A 84 6.43 -3.11 -12.22
CA LYS A 84 7.65 -2.31 -12.38
C LYS A 84 8.90 -3.18 -12.55
N THR A 85 9.01 -4.25 -11.76
CA THR A 85 10.18 -5.13 -11.75
C THR A 85 10.23 -6.04 -12.97
N ASN A 86 9.10 -6.65 -13.31
CA ASN A 86 9.05 -7.66 -14.35
C ASN A 86 7.66 -7.68 -14.98
N PHE A 87 7.39 -6.69 -15.82
CA PHE A 87 6.11 -6.53 -16.49
C PHE A 87 5.70 -7.80 -17.27
N ALA A 88 6.62 -8.36 -18.05
CA ALA A 88 6.34 -9.53 -18.88
C ALA A 88 5.97 -10.76 -18.04
N LYS A 89 6.73 -11.07 -16.98
CA LYS A 89 6.44 -12.22 -16.11
C LYS A 89 5.18 -12.00 -15.28
N THR A 90 4.95 -10.78 -14.80
CA THR A 90 3.71 -10.43 -14.07
C THR A 90 2.50 -10.57 -14.97
N SER A 91 2.55 -10.01 -16.18
CA SER A 91 1.49 -10.15 -17.19
C SER A 91 1.23 -11.60 -17.56
N LYS A 92 2.28 -12.40 -17.76
CA LYS A 92 2.15 -13.85 -17.98
C LYS A 92 1.43 -14.55 -16.82
N CYS A 93 1.77 -14.21 -15.57
CA CYS A 93 1.08 -14.75 -14.39
C CYS A 93 -0.41 -14.36 -14.35
N VAL A 94 -0.75 -13.11 -14.69
CA VAL A 94 -2.15 -12.67 -14.81
C VAL A 94 -2.88 -13.47 -15.90
N LEU A 95 -2.27 -13.65 -17.06
CA LEU A 95 -2.86 -14.43 -18.15
C LEU A 95 -3.06 -15.91 -17.76
N ASN A 96 -2.09 -16.52 -17.08
CA ASN A 96 -2.22 -17.88 -16.55
C ASN A 96 -3.37 -17.99 -15.54
N PHE A 97 -3.51 -17.00 -14.65
CA PHE A 97 -4.61 -16.95 -13.68
C PHE A 97 -5.98 -16.86 -14.35
N LEU A 98 -6.08 -16.08 -15.42
CA LEU A 98 -7.31 -15.93 -16.21
C LEU A 98 -7.59 -17.10 -17.18
N GLY A 99 -6.69 -18.09 -17.28
CA GLY A 99 -6.81 -19.18 -18.24
C GLY A 99 -6.63 -18.75 -19.70
N LEU A 100 -5.84 -17.70 -19.94
CA LEU A 100 -5.63 -17.08 -21.25
C LEU A 100 -4.23 -17.36 -21.86
N GLN A 101 -3.48 -18.31 -21.28
CA GLN A 101 -2.08 -18.59 -21.66
C GLN A 101 -1.89 -19.07 -23.11
N ASP A 102 -2.90 -19.70 -23.70
CA ASP A 102 -2.82 -20.32 -25.03
C ASP A 102 -3.14 -19.34 -26.17
N ARG A 103 -3.33 -18.04 -25.87
CA ARG A 103 -3.64 -17.02 -26.87
C ARG A 103 -2.36 -16.43 -27.46
N PRO A 104 -1.97 -16.78 -28.71
CA PRO A 104 -0.74 -16.26 -29.31
C PRO A 104 -0.83 -14.74 -29.49
N GLY A 105 0.27 -14.03 -29.21
CA GLY A 105 0.38 -12.58 -29.43
C GLY A 105 -0.24 -11.70 -28.35
N LEU A 106 -0.98 -12.25 -27.37
CA LEU A 106 -1.65 -11.45 -26.35
C LEU A 106 -0.65 -10.76 -25.41
N LEU A 107 0.39 -11.49 -24.98
CA LEU A 107 1.44 -10.94 -24.11
C LEU A 107 2.27 -9.87 -24.83
N GLU A 108 2.62 -10.11 -26.10
CA GLU A 108 3.33 -9.13 -26.94
C GLU A 108 2.50 -7.86 -27.13
N ASN A 109 1.20 -7.99 -27.40
CA ASN A 109 0.29 -6.86 -27.57
C ASN A 109 0.15 -6.03 -26.28
N LEU A 110 0.06 -6.69 -25.12
CA LEU A 110 0.01 -6.01 -23.81
C LEU A 110 1.31 -5.27 -23.50
N THR A 111 2.45 -5.94 -23.73
CA THR A 111 3.77 -5.36 -23.46
C THR A 111 4.01 -4.11 -24.31
N ARG A 112 3.62 -4.14 -25.59
CA ARG A 112 3.71 -2.98 -26.47
C ARG A 112 2.90 -1.78 -25.96
N ARG A 113 1.68 -2.01 -25.47
CA ARG A 113 0.79 -0.91 -25.00
C ARG A 113 1.25 -0.27 -23.69
N VAL A 114 1.88 -1.04 -22.80
CA VAL A 114 2.33 -0.47 -21.52
C VAL A 114 3.56 0.43 -21.68
N GLN A 115 4.38 0.20 -22.71
CA GLN A 115 5.47 1.10 -23.05
C GLN A 115 5.00 2.49 -23.53
N GLU A 116 3.71 2.67 -23.81
CA GLU A 116 3.13 3.95 -24.25
C GLU A 116 2.69 4.83 -23.06
N VAL A 117 2.65 4.28 -21.84
CA VAL A 117 2.23 5.01 -20.63
C VAL A 117 3.47 5.43 -19.85
N ASP A 118 4.01 6.59 -20.21
CA ASP A 118 5.05 7.26 -19.43
C ASP A 118 4.38 8.14 -18.37
N ASP A 119 4.18 7.58 -17.18
CA ASP A 119 3.65 8.33 -16.03
C ASP A 119 4.82 9.05 -15.35
N LYS A 120 5.18 10.21 -15.94
CA LYS A 120 6.47 10.85 -15.69
C LYS A 120 6.73 11.29 -14.27
N GLU A 121 5.74 11.43 -13.40
CA GLU A 121 5.99 11.71 -11.98
C GLU A 121 4.67 11.67 -11.21
N HIS A 122 4.52 10.70 -10.31
CA HIS A 122 3.58 10.88 -9.23
C HIS A 122 4.08 12.05 -8.37
N VAL A 123 3.21 13.00 -8.00
CA VAL A 123 3.54 14.24 -7.26
C VAL A 123 4.22 14.03 -5.89
N THR A 124 4.44 12.78 -5.49
CA THR A 124 5.12 12.41 -4.24
C THR A 124 6.34 11.52 -4.46
N HIS A 125 6.72 11.25 -5.71
CA HIS A 125 7.91 10.45 -6.01
C HIS A 125 9.17 11.24 -5.65
N GLY A 126 10.09 10.64 -4.89
CA GLY A 126 11.34 11.30 -4.45
C GLY A 126 11.18 12.41 -3.41
N HIS A 127 10.00 13.02 -3.25
CA HIS A 127 9.82 14.20 -2.39
C HIS A 127 9.94 13.96 -0.88
N PHE A 128 9.88 12.71 -0.41
CA PHE A 128 9.84 12.41 1.02
C PHE A 128 10.77 11.26 1.38
N VAL A 129 11.82 11.58 2.13
CA VAL A 129 12.70 10.59 2.76
C VAL A 129 11.99 10.00 3.97
N ASN A 130 11.39 8.83 3.77
CA ASN A 130 10.53 8.19 4.78
C ASN A 130 11.29 7.21 5.70
N TRP A 131 12.62 7.25 5.74
CA TRP A 131 13.40 6.24 6.47
C TRP A 131 13.13 6.28 7.98
N HIS A 132 13.10 7.48 8.57
CA HIS A 132 12.84 7.67 10.00
C HIS A 132 11.47 7.11 10.40
N VAL A 133 10.44 7.46 9.63
CA VAL A 133 9.07 6.98 9.83
C VAL A 133 9.03 5.46 9.69
N LYS A 134 9.60 4.89 8.61
CA LYS A 134 9.67 3.43 8.43
C LYS A 134 10.37 2.74 9.60
N SER A 135 11.48 3.28 10.08
CA SER A 135 12.24 2.74 11.20
C SER A 135 11.43 2.78 12.50
N PHE A 136 10.85 3.93 12.82
CA PHE A 136 9.96 4.11 13.97
C PHE A 136 8.79 3.10 13.92
N LEU A 137 8.06 3.07 12.80
CA LEU A 137 6.92 2.17 12.58
C LEU A 137 7.27 0.69 12.75
N ARG A 138 8.43 0.26 12.24
CA ARG A 138 8.91 -1.14 12.34
C ARG A 138 9.29 -1.53 13.76
N ASN A 139 9.81 -0.59 14.55
CA ASN A 139 10.27 -0.80 15.91
C ASN A 139 9.18 -0.48 16.97
N HIS A 140 8.08 0.14 16.56
CA HIS A 140 6.98 0.48 17.44
C HIS A 140 6.37 -0.79 18.08
N PRO A 141 6.13 -0.82 19.41
CA PRO A 141 5.72 -2.03 20.13
C PRO A 141 4.38 -2.61 19.65
N VAL A 142 3.49 -1.76 19.14
CA VAL A 142 2.17 -2.19 18.61
C VAL A 142 2.26 -2.51 17.12
N TRP A 143 2.87 -1.63 16.32
CA TRP A 143 2.81 -1.71 14.86
C TRP A 143 3.86 -2.66 14.28
N GLY A 144 5.05 -2.75 14.88
CA GLY A 144 6.10 -3.66 14.43
C GLY A 144 5.63 -5.11 14.32
N PRO A 145 5.01 -5.70 15.36
CA PRO A 145 4.43 -7.04 15.30
C PRO A 145 3.27 -7.19 14.29
N GLU A 146 2.46 -6.14 14.08
CA GLU A 146 1.41 -6.14 13.06
C GLU A 146 2.03 -6.19 11.65
N PHE A 147 3.00 -5.33 11.33
CA PHE A 147 3.68 -5.34 10.04
C PHE A 147 4.44 -6.64 9.76
N LYS A 148 5.03 -7.27 10.79
CA LYS A 148 5.64 -8.61 10.66
C LYS A 148 4.61 -9.66 10.23
N ARG A 149 3.41 -9.65 10.83
CA ARG A 149 2.31 -10.55 10.43
C ARG A 149 1.83 -10.28 9.00
N VAL A 150 1.64 -9.01 8.65
CA VAL A 150 1.26 -8.58 7.29
C VAL A 150 2.28 -9.10 6.27
N ASN A 151 3.57 -8.90 6.52
CA ASN A 151 4.64 -9.36 5.63
C ASN A 151 4.68 -10.88 5.49
N ARG A 152 4.54 -11.62 6.60
CA ARG A 152 4.50 -13.09 6.55
C ARG A 152 3.33 -13.61 5.70
N LEU A 153 2.14 -13.05 5.89
CA LEU A 153 0.96 -13.44 5.09
C LEU A 153 1.17 -13.11 3.61
N LYS A 154 1.69 -11.92 3.33
CA LYS A 154 2.04 -11.49 1.98
C LYS A 154 3.02 -12.47 1.31
N GLU A 155 4.08 -12.85 2.01
CA GLU A 155 5.07 -13.84 1.51
C GLU A 155 4.44 -15.21 1.23
N GLN A 156 3.56 -15.68 2.11
CA GLN A 156 2.83 -16.94 1.91
C GLN A 156 1.93 -16.88 0.67
N ILE A 157 1.18 -15.79 0.50
CA ILE A 157 0.32 -15.56 -0.67
C ILE A 157 1.14 -15.57 -1.96
N PHE A 158 2.27 -14.84 -1.98
CA PHE A 158 3.12 -14.77 -3.17
C PHE A 158 3.82 -16.08 -3.47
N ALA A 159 4.31 -16.82 -2.46
CA ALA A 159 4.90 -18.13 -2.64
C ALA A 159 3.91 -19.12 -3.29
N ARG A 160 2.67 -19.14 -2.80
CA ARG A 160 1.57 -19.89 -3.43
C ARG A 160 1.33 -19.42 -4.87
N GLN A 161 1.36 -18.12 -5.11
CA GLN A 161 1.13 -17.56 -6.44
C GLN A 161 2.22 -17.90 -7.47
N VAL A 162 3.48 -17.92 -7.01
CA VAL A 162 4.61 -18.41 -7.79
C VAL A 162 4.39 -19.87 -8.18
N ALA A 163 4.07 -20.72 -7.20
CA ALA A 163 3.92 -22.16 -7.42
C ALA A 163 2.78 -22.50 -8.39
N ARG A 164 1.66 -21.79 -8.32
CA ARG A 164 0.45 -22.16 -9.07
C ARG A 164 0.28 -21.42 -10.40
N TRP A 165 0.75 -20.18 -10.52
CA TRP A 165 0.57 -19.38 -11.75
C TRP A 165 1.89 -18.86 -12.34
N GLY A 166 3.03 -19.16 -11.72
CA GLY A 166 4.34 -18.74 -12.22
C GLY A 166 4.63 -17.25 -12.03
N CYS A 167 3.98 -16.61 -11.05
CA CYS A 167 4.20 -15.20 -10.74
C CYS A 167 5.65 -14.91 -10.31
N PRO A 168 6.14 -13.66 -10.41
CA PRO A 168 7.45 -13.31 -9.85
C PRO A 168 7.48 -13.49 -8.33
N SER A 169 8.63 -13.92 -7.79
CA SER A 169 8.82 -14.05 -6.33
C SER A 169 9.06 -12.68 -5.70
N THR A 170 8.78 -12.58 -4.40
CA THR A 170 9.05 -11.38 -3.60
C THR A 170 10.54 -11.12 -3.38
N GLU A 171 11.40 -12.13 -3.56
CA GLU A 171 12.86 -11.96 -3.48
C GLU A 171 13.40 -11.01 -4.56
N ALA A 172 12.81 -11.08 -5.76
CA ALA A 172 13.10 -10.13 -6.84
C ALA A 172 12.71 -8.69 -6.44
N LEU A 173 11.65 -8.52 -5.63
CA LEU A 173 11.25 -7.21 -5.11
C LEU A 173 12.19 -6.70 -4.00
N SER A 174 12.69 -7.59 -3.14
CA SER A 174 13.59 -7.21 -2.04
C SER A 174 14.99 -6.82 -2.51
N LEU A 175 15.49 -7.43 -3.59
CA LEU A 175 16.81 -7.11 -4.14
C LEU A 175 16.85 -5.73 -4.78
N MET A 176 15.76 -5.29 -5.41
CA MET A 176 15.71 -3.94 -5.99
C MET A 176 15.47 -2.87 -4.95
N ARG A 177 14.68 -3.16 -3.90
CA ARG A 177 14.50 -2.20 -2.80
C ARG A 177 15.81 -1.84 -2.12
N ARG A 178 16.76 -2.77 -2.03
CA ARG A 178 18.10 -2.48 -1.51
C ARG A 178 18.88 -1.53 -2.40
N ARG A 179 18.74 -1.64 -3.73
CA ARG A 179 19.38 -0.70 -4.65
C ARG A 179 18.76 0.68 -4.57
N ASP A 180 17.43 0.78 -4.46
CA ASP A 180 16.77 2.08 -4.33
C ASP A 180 17.13 2.77 -3.01
N ASP A 181 17.27 1.99 -1.92
CA ASP A 181 17.71 2.52 -0.62
C ASP A 181 19.22 2.90 -0.68
N GLU A 182 20.10 2.09 -1.28
CA GLU A 182 21.55 2.39 -1.45
C GLU A 182 21.81 3.60 -2.37
N GLN A 183 21.01 3.76 -3.44
CA GLN A 183 21.17 4.86 -4.40
C GLN A 183 20.65 6.19 -3.84
N GLN A 184 19.71 6.16 -2.89
CA GLN A 184 19.30 7.36 -2.15
C GLN A 184 20.36 7.81 -1.16
N ASP A 185 21.06 6.88 -0.51
CA ASP A 185 22.14 7.21 0.43
C ASP A 185 23.33 7.85 -0.32
N GLU A 186 23.62 7.44 -1.56
CA GLU A 186 24.66 8.04 -2.41
C GLU A 186 24.30 9.47 -2.90
N GLU A 187 23.03 9.73 -3.21
CA GLU A 187 22.59 11.08 -3.62
C GLU A 187 22.59 12.07 -2.43
N GLU A 188 22.44 11.60 -1.19
CA GLU A 188 22.45 12.44 0.02
C GLU A 188 23.87 12.94 0.37
N GLU A 189 24.92 12.13 0.14
CA GLU A 189 26.32 12.54 0.35
C GLU A 189 26.76 13.69 -0.59
N ASP A 190 26.24 13.72 -1.82
CA ASP A 190 26.58 14.76 -2.81
C ASP A 190 25.93 16.13 -2.51
N TYR A 191 24.82 16.16 -1.78
CA TYR A 191 24.15 17.42 -1.41
C TYR A 191 24.82 18.13 -0.23
N ASP A 192 25.36 17.36 0.72
CA ASP A 192 26.06 17.92 1.88
C ASP A 192 27.44 18.50 1.51
N GLU A 193 28.09 18.03 0.44
CA GLU A 193 29.36 18.60 -0.06
C GLU A 193 29.18 19.90 -0.88
N ALA A 194 27.96 20.24 -1.29
CA ALA A 194 27.69 21.41 -2.13
C ALA A 194 27.41 22.72 -1.35
N GLU A 195 27.36 22.67 -0.01
CA GLU A 195 27.12 23.84 0.85
C GLU A 195 28.36 24.40 1.57
N ASP A 196 29.55 23.85 1.34
CA ASP A 196 30.86 24.37 1.82
C ASP A 196 31.66 25.11 0.73
#